data_AF-A0A2L0F2G0-F1
#
_entry.id   AF-A0A2L0F2G0-F1
#
_cell.length_a   1.000
_cell.length_b   1.000
_cell.length_c   1.000
_cell.angle_alpha   90.00
_cell.angle_beta   90.00
_cell.angle_gamma   90.00
#
_symmetry.space_group_name_H-M   'P 1'
#
loop_
_entity.id
_entity.type
_entity.pdbx_description
1 polymer ?
#
loop_
_entity_poly.entity_id
_entity_poly.type
_entity_poly.pdbx_seq_one_letter_code
_entity_poly.pdbx_strand_id
1 'polypeptide(L)'
;MRLTPAPAKNGVILALRRRRALCLPAFLVLLATTGCSALYPELSSPLRVPPPGQELHPPPPEDVRWIRVLGARIPERTRDGRSWDQGGLPDPYARVFVNGVEIFRTAVQPDTLEPTWPGGPSGNFRVLPEDRLRVEVWDENPLADKPIGVREFGRVTDTQRAAGEILAELNGGGSLTLAFQPAHAKVGLGLWYELHSGSAFISRTIEGGPAERAGLRKGDEVLEIAGRPVRRMSVREIRRVFDAVPRGGLTLLVKHASGTTERIRAQEGPIYPLFDVFGPVE
;
A
#
# COMPACT_ATOMS: atom_id res chain seq x y z
N MET A 1 -86.21 -4.41 36.90
CA MET A 1 -87.22 -5.45 36.61
C MET A 1 -86.67 -6.77 37.13
N ARG A 2 -87.33 -7.35 38.16
CA ARG A 2 -87.36 -8.77 38.67
C ARG A 2 -86.06 -9.62 38.61
N LEU A 3 -85.52 -10.10 39.77
CA LEU A 3 -85.73 -11.43 40.39
C LEU A 3 -85.54 -12.58 39.37
N THR A 4 -84.71 -13.64 39.51
CA THR A 4 -84.24 -14.45 40.65
C THR A 4 -83.25 -15.56 40.11
N PRO A 5 -82.62 -16.40 40.94
CA PRO A 5 -81.35 -17.12 40.70
C PRO A 5 -81.47 -18.62 40.35
N ALA A 6 -80.34 -19.29 40.08
CA ALA A 6 -80.16 -20.74 40.33
C ALA A 6 -78.67 -21.15 40.53
N PRO A 7 -78.35 -22.03 41.49
CA PRO A 7 -76.99 -22.51 41.81
C PRO A 7 -76.77 -24.02 41.57
N ALA A 8 -75.51 -24.47 41.48
CA ALA A 8 -75.00 -25.83 41.81
C ALA A 8 -73.45 -25.78 41.88
N LYS A 9 -72.74 -26.03 43.00
CA LYS A 9 -72.45 -27.30 43.72
C LYS A 9 -71.93 -28.40 42.76
N ASN A 10 -70.82 -29.11 42.94
CA ASN A 10 -69.86 -29.37 44.02
C ASN A 10 -68.60 -30.00 43.39
N GLY A 11 -67.44 -29.93 44.06
CA GLY A 11 -66.30 -30.78 43.72
C GLY A 11 -65.04 -30.46 44.52
N VAL A 12 -64.97 -30.93 45.77
CA VAL A 12 -63.78 -30.91 46.62
C VAL A 12 -62.93 -32.15 46.33
N ILE A 13 -61.63 -32.00 46.06
CA ILE A 13 -60.61 -33.01 46.41
C ILE A 13 -59.36 -32.31 46.99
N LEU A 14 -58.90 -32.91 48.08
CA LEU A 14 -57.84 -32.53 49.01
C LEU A 14 -56.42 -32.78 48.45
N ALA A 15 -55.53 -31.85 48.83
CA ALA A 15 -54.23 -32.10 49.50
C ALA A 15 -52.92 -32.38 48.74
N LEU A 16 -51.89 -31.71 49.28
CA LEU A 16 -50.46 -32.04 49.39
C LEU A 16 -49.56 -31.86 48.14
N ARG A 17 -48.68 -30.83 48.16
CA ARG A 17 -47.23 -31.03 48.43
C ARG A 17 -46.35 -29.79 48.17
N ARG A 18 -45.40 -29.64 49.09
CA ARG A 18 -43.98 -29.23 48.92
C ARG A 18 -43.68 -27.78 48.54
N ARG A 19 -43.22 -27.05 49.57
CA ARG A 19 -42.32 -25.89 49.48
C ARG A 19 -41.15 -26.21 48.53
N ARG A 20 -41.01 -25.45 47.45
CA ARG A 20 -39.77 -25.41 46.66
C ARG A 20 -39.00 -24.16 47.09
N ALA A 21 -37.84 -24.38 47.70
CA ALA A 21 -36.82 -23.37 47.88
C ALA A 21 -36.32 -22.93 46.49
N LEU A 22 -36.28 -21.62 46.25
CA LEU A 22 -35.62 -21.05 45.09
C LEU A 22 -34.13 -20.86 45.44
N CYS A 23 -33.27 -21.64 44.78
CA CYS A 23 -31.82 -21.43 44.77
C CYS A 23 -31.49 -20.16 43.98
N LEU A 24 -30.80 -19.19 44.59
CA LEU A 24 -30.09 -18.14 43.86
C LEU A 24 -28.88 -18.76 43.14
N PRO A 25 -28.67 -18.52 41.84
CA PRO A 25 -27.40 -18.88 41.20
C PRO A 25 -26.32 -17.87 41.61
N ALA A 26 -25.23 -18.38 42.17
CA ALA A 26 -24.00 -17.61 42.38
C ALA A 26 -23.40 -17.25 41.02
N PHE A 27 -23.38 -15.96 40.69
CA PHE A 27 -22.70 -15.45 39.50
C PHE A 27 -21.19 -15.42 39.80
N LEU A 28 -20.48 -16.41 39.29
CA LEU A 28 -19.03 -16.44 39.27
C LEU A 28 -18.56 -15.41 38.23
N VAL A 29 -18.15 -14.23 38.68
CA VAL A 29 -17.53 -13.21 37.80
C VAL A 29 -16.16 -13.75 37.39
N LEU A 30 -16.10 -14.31 36.19
CA LEU A 30 -14.85 -14.61 35.50
C LEU A 30 -14.20 -13.26 35.17
N LEU A 31 -13.19 -12.85 35.95
CA LEU A 31 -12.26 -11.79 35.57
C LEU A 31 -11.49 -12.29 34.34
N ALA A 32 -12.03 -12.03 33.15
CA ALA A 32 -11.26 -12.12 31.93
C ALA A 32 -10.13 -11.09 32.06
N THR A 33 -8.92 -11.56 32.34
CA THR A 33 -7.72 -10.76 32.20
C THR A 33 -7.63 -10.36 30.73
N THR A 34 -8.15 -9.18 30.39
CA THR A 34 -7.72 -8.47 29.20
C THR A 34 -6.25 -8.18 29.43
N GLY A 35 -5.40 -9.14 29.03
CA GLY A 35 -3.97 -8.89 28.91
C GLY A 35 -3.88 -7.65 28.05
N CYS A 36 -3.32 -6.57 28.60
CA CYS A 36 -2.88 -5.45 27.80
C CYS A 36 -2.00 -6.06 26.71
N SER A 37 -2.52 -6.16 25.49
CA SER A 37 -1.71 -6.37 24.32
C SER A 37 -0.78 -5.17 24.28
N ALA A 38 0.42 -5.32 24.82
CA ALA A 38 1.45 -4.31 24.74
C ALA A 38 1.67 -4.09 23.24
N LEU A 39 1.13 -2.99 22.73
CA LEU A 39 1.35 -2.57 21.36
C LEU A 39 2.78 -2.06 21.30
N TYR A 40 3.69 -2.92 20.84
CA TYR A 40 5.04 -2.48 20.52
C TYR A 40 4.98 -1.73 19.19
N PRO A 41 5.47 -0.48 19.12
CA PRO A 41 5.48 0.24 17.86
C PRO A 41 6.40 -0.48 16.88
N GLU A 42 5.86 -0.80 15.70
CA GLU A 42 6.68 -1.25 14.58
C GLU A 42 7.50 -0.06 14.07
N LEU A 43 8.82 -0.25 14.01
CA LEU A 43 9.78 0.73 13.55
C LEU A 43 10.33 0.29 12.18
N SER A 44 10.82 1.22 11.38
CA SER A 44 11.40 0.94 10.07
C SER A 44 12.81 1.50 9.94
N SER A 45 13.68 0.82 9.20
CA SER A 45 14.91 1.44 8.70
C SER A 45 14.56 2.57 7.72
N PRO A 46 15.25 3.71 7.74
CA PRO A 46 14.95 4.80 6.83
C PRO A 46 15.21 4.42 5.37
N LEU A 47 14.42 5.01 4.47
CA LEU A 47 14.63 4.98 3.03
C LEU A 47 14.89 6.40 2.55
N ARG A 48 15.88 6.58 1.69
CA ARG A 48 16.36 7.89 1.21
C ARG A 48 16.42 7.93 -0.31
N VAL A 49 16.30 9.12 -0.90
CA VAL A 49 16.58 9.30 -2.33
C VAL A 49 18.09 9.08 -2.55
N PRO A 50 18.51 8.27 -3.53
CA PRO A 50 19.91 8.15 -3.89
C PRO A 50 20.46 9.51 -4.38
N PRO A 51 21.69 9.90 -4.00
CA PRO A 51 22.39 11.01 -4.61
C PRO A 51 22.37 10.95 -6.14
N PRO A 52 22.22 12.09 -6.84
CA PRO A 52 22.28 12.13 -8.29
C PRO A 52 23.58 11.52 -8.83
N GLY A 53 23.46 10.70 -9.88
CA GLY A 53 24.61 10.03 -10.51
C GLY A 53 25.22 8.87 -9.71
N GLN A 54 24.63 8.49 -8.56
CA GLN A 54 25.06 7.27 -7.86
C GLN A 54 24.76 6.04 -8.73
N GLU A 55 25.77 5.20 -8.92
CA GLU A 55 25.58 3.87 -9.54
C GLU A 55 24.82 2.94 -8.58
N LEU A 56 23.76 2.31 -9.10
CA LEU A 56 22.86 1.47 -8.31
C LEU A 56 23.15 0.00 -8.58
N HIS A 57 23.43 -0.76 -7.53
CA HIS A 57 23.59 -2.21 -7.59
C HIS A 57 22.67 -2.92 -6.57
N PRO A 58 21.67 -3.71 -7.04
CA PRO A 58 21.33 -3.94 -8.45
C PRO A 58 20.75 -2.69 -9.15
N PRO A 59 20.85 -2.60 -10.48
CA PRO A 59 20.23 -1.52 -11.25
C PRO A 59 18.69 -1.63 -11.21
N PRO A 60 17.95 -0.62 -11.70
CA PRO A 60 16.50 -0.69 -11.83
C PRO A 60 16.07 -1.95 -12.60
N PRO A 61 15.15 -2.77 -12.04
CA PRO A 61 14.63 -3.94 -12.73
C PRO A 61 13.92 -3.57 -14.04
N GLU A 62 14.01 -4.43 -15.05
CA GLU A 62 13.35 -4.19 -16.34
C GLU A 62 11.82 -4.34 -16.28
N ASP A 63 11.33 -5.09 -15.29
CA ASP A 63 9.91 -5.38 -15.03
C ASP A 63 9.24 -4.34 -14.10
N VAL A 64 9.97 -3.30 -13.70
CA VAL A 64 9.44 -2.21 -12.87
C VAL A 64 9.72 -0.88 -13.54
N ARG A 65 8.69 -0.04 -13.70
CA ARG A 65 8.83 1.27 -14.33
C ARG A 65 8.21 2.37 -13.51
N TRP A 66 8.88 3.51 -13.51
CA TRP A 66 8.33 4.72 -12.95
C TRP A 66 7.37 5.34 -13.97
N ILE A 67 6.13 5.58 -13.57
CA ILE A 67 5.06 6.03 -14.46
C ILE A 67 4.38 7.26 -13.89
N ARG A 68 4.12 8.24 -14.76
CA ARG A 68 3.32 9.43 -14.44
C ARG A 68 2.71 10.03 -15.71
N VAL A 69 1.48 10.53 -15.62
CA VAL A 69 0.91 11.35 -16.69
C VAL A 69 1.40 12.79 -16.51
N LEU A 70 2.11 13.34 -17.49
CA LEU A 70 2.66 14.70 -17.43
C LEU A 70 1.59 15.74 -17.82
N GLY A 71 0.86 15.46 -18.90
CA GLY A 71 -0.21 16.31 -19.40
C GLY A 71 -0.87 15.73 -20.65
N ALA A 72 -1.85 16.44 -21.18
CA ALA A 72 -2.50 16.09 -22.43
C ALA A 72 -2.85 17.36 -23.24
N ARG A 73 -3.17 17.17 -24.51
CA ARG A 73 -3.83 18.16 -25.38
C ARG A 73 -5.16 17.59 -25.83
N ILE A 74 -6.22 18.33 -25.59
CA ILE A 74 -7.60 17.93 -25.87
C ILE A 74 -8.10 18.68 -27.12
N PRO A 75 -8.80 18.02 -28.05
CA PRO A 75 -9.43 18.72 -29.16
C PRO A 75 -10.44 19.76 -28.68
N GLU A 76 -10.61 20.88 -29.39
CA GLU A 76 -11.58 21.94 -29.03
C GLU A 76 -13.03 21.44 -29.00
N ARG A 77 -13.33 20.39 -29.78
CA ARG A 77 -14.66 19.81 -29.91
C ARG A 77 -14.56 18.29 -29.89
N THR A 78 -15.65 17.66 -29.46
CA THR A 78 -15.82 16.21 -29.55
C THR A 78 -15.69 15.73 -31.00
N ARG A 79 -15.46 14.42 -31.20
CA ARG A 79 -15.26 13.82 -32.54
C ARG A 79 -16.41 14.08 -33.51
N ASP A 80 -17.63 14.25 -33.02
CA ASP A 80 -18.82 14.54 -33.84
C ASP A 80 -19.12 16.06 -33.98
N GLY A 81 -18.21 16.91 -33.49
CA GLY A 81 -18.30 18.37 -33.63
C GLY A 81 -19.17 19.05 -32.58
N ARG A 82 -19.60 18.37 -31.51
CA ARG A 82 -20.29 19.02 -30.38
C ARG A 82 -19.27 19.66 -29.41
N SER A 83 -19.72 20.65 -28.63
CA SER A 83 -18.95 21.15 -27.50
C SER A 83 -18.78 20.06 -26.44
N TRP A 84 -17.72 20.17 -25.65
CA TRP A 84 -17.53 19.29 -24.49
C TRP A 84 -18.63 19.54 -23.47
N ASP A 85 -18.71 20.76 -22.95
CA ASP A 85 -19.76 21.14 -22.00
C ASP A 85 -20.70 22.21 -22.53
N GLN A 86 -21.71 22.55 -21.72
CA GLN A 86 -22.68 23.60 -22.04
C GLN A 86 -22.03 24.98 -21.93
N GLY A 87 -21.20 25.31 -22.91
CA GLY A 87 -20.50 26.60 -23.00
C GLY A 87 -19.13 26.65 -22.31
N GLY A 88 -18.63 25.54 -21.79
CA GLY A 88 -17.30 25.39 -21.18
C GLY A 88 -16.35 24.48 -21.97
N LEU A 89 -15.06 24.54 -21.63
CA LEU A 89 -14.04 23.56 -22.01
C LEU A 89 -14.24 22.28 -21.18
N PRO A 90 -13.65 21.14 -21.59
CA PRO A 90 -13.80 19.89 -20.84
C PRO A 90 -13.11 19.94 -19.48
N ASP A 91 -13.48 19.00 -18.62
CA ASP A 91 -12.91 18.72 -17.31
C ASP A 91 -12.07 17.42 -17.36
N PRO A 92 -10.88 17.42 -18.00
CA PRO A 92 -10.15 16.19 -18.29
C PRO A 92 -9.51 15.50 -17.09
N TYR A 93 -9.55 14.16 -17.11
CA TYR A 93 -8.70 13.28 -16.31
C TYR A 93 -8.17 12.12 -17.16
N ALA A 94 -7.05 11.52 -16.74
CA ALA A 94 -6.41 10.41 -17.43
C ALA A 94 -6.44 9.12 -16.59
N ARG A 95 -6.51 7.98 -17.25
CA ARG A 95 -6.45 6.63 -16.66
C ARG A 95 -5.34 5.84 -17.34
N VAL A 96 -4.58 5.08 -16.56
CA VAL A 96 -3.49 4.23 -17.07
C VAL A 96 -3.77 2.79 -16.70
N PHE A 97 -3.59 1.89 -17.66
CA PHE A 97 -3.88 0.46 -17.52
C PHE A 97 -2.69 -0.39 -17.93
N VAL A 98 -2.51 -1.48 -17.20
CA VAL A 98 -1.55 -2.56 -17.51
C VAL A 98 -2.34 -3.87 -17.55
N ASN A 99 -2.27 -4.58 -18.67
CA ASN A 99 -3.02 -5.83 -18.90
C ASN A 99 -4.54 -5.71 -18.61
N GLY A 100 -5.11 -4.54 -18.89
CA GLY A 100 -6.54 -4.25 -18.67
C GLY A 100 -6.91 -3.87 -17.24
N VAL A 101 -5.97 -3.90 -16.29
CA VAL A 101 -6.17 -3.43 -14.91
C VAL A 101 -5.78 -1.96 -14.83
N GLU A 102 -6.67 -1.12 -14.28
CA GLU A 102 -6.36 0.29 -14.02
C GLU A 102 -5.34 0.38 -12.88
N ILE A 103 -4.14 0.89 -13.17
CA ILE A 103 -3.07 1.03 -12.17
C ILE A 103 -3.16 2.36 -11.43
N PHE A 104 -3.70 3.41 -12.06
CA PHE A 104 -4.09 4.66 -11.43
C PHE A 104 -4.92 5.53 -12.38
N ARG A 105 -5.54 6.58 -11.82
CA ARG A 105 -6.16 7.70 -12.53
C ARG A 105 -5.73 9.03 -11.93
N THR A 106 -5.65 10.08 -12.75
CA THR A 106 -5.32 11.43 -12.29
C THR A 106 -6.53 12.11 -11.65
N ALA A 107 -6.29 13.24 -10.98
CA ALA A 107 -7.36 14.17 -10.62
C ALA A 107 -7.93 14.83 -11.89
N VAL A 108 -9.17 15.31 -11.78
CA VAL A 108 -9.82 16.15 -12.80
C VAL A 108 -9.15 17.52 -12.83
N GLN A 109 -8.87 18.02 -14.03
CA GLN A 109 -8.45 19.40 -14.25
C GLN A 109 -9.61 20.15 -14.89
N PRO A 110 -10.14 21.21 -14.26
CA PRO A 110 -11.35 21.85 -14.75
C PRO A 110 -11.07 22.78 -15.94
N ASP A 111 -12.06 22.88 -16.84
CA ASP A 111 -12.19 23.89 -17.90
C ASP A 111 -10.89 24.13 -18.69
N THR A 112 -10.31 23.06 -19.26
CA THR A 112 -9.02 23.15 -19.97
C THR A 112 -8.86 22.19 -21.14
N LEU A 113 -8.18 22.68 -22.20
CA LEU A 113 -7.72 21.85 -23.32
C LEU A 113 -6.28 21.36 -23.16
N GLU A 114 -5.55 21.83 -22.15
CA GLU A 114 -4.15 21.50 -21.91
C GLU A 114 -3.92 21.11 -20.44
N PRO A 115 -4.56 20.03 -19.95
CA PRO A 115 -4.39 19.61 -18.57
C PRO A 115 -2.96 19.17 -18.28
N THR A 116 -2.47 19.53 -17.10
CA THR A 116 -1.20 19.05 -16.55
C THR A 116 -1.43 18.48 -15.14
N TRP A 117 -0.64 17.47 -14.75
CA TRP A 117 -0.79 16.81 -13.44
C TRP A 117 0.53 16.83 -12.64
N PRO A 118 0.99 18.02 -12.18
CA PRO A 118 2.24 18.17 -11.45
C PRO A 118 2.29 17.44 -10.09
N GLY A 119 1.13 17.14 -9.48
CA GLY A 119 1.00 16.36 -8.25
C GLY A 119 0.17 15.08 -8.43
N GLY A 120 -0.01 14.62 -9.67
CA GLY A 120 -0.75 13.40 -9.95
C GLY A 120 -0.04 12.13 -9.44
N PRO A 121 -0.72 10.98 -9.42
CA PRO A 121 -0.09 9.72 -9.05
C PRO A 121 1.18 9.46 -9.87
N SER A 122 2.27 9.20 -9.16
CA SER A 122 3.55 8.91 -9.78
C SER A 122 4.37 7.98 -8.91
N GLY A 123 4.91 6.91 -9.48
CA GLY A 123 5.73 5.96 -8.74
C GLY A 123 6.10 4.75 -9.57
N ASN A 124 6.68 3.75 -8.91
CA ASN A 124 7.08 2.52 -9.58
C ASN A 124 5.92 1.54 -9.68
N PHE A 125 5.63 1.07 -10.88
CA PHE A 125 4.63 0.04 -11.15
C PHE A 125 5.30 -1.17 -11.78
N ARG A 126 4.82 -2.37 -11.45
CA ARG A 126 5.24 -3.58 -12.14
C ARG A 126 4.65 -3.58 -13.54
N VAL A 127 5.52 -3.52 -14.54
CA VAL A 127 5.20 -3.54 -15.97
C VAL A 127 6.29 -4.34 -16.68
N LEU A 128 6.00 -5.61 -16.95
CA LEU A 128 6.91 -6.51 -17.63
C LEU A 128 7.09 -6.08 -19.09
N PRO A 129 8.20 -6.46 -19.74
CA PRO A 129 8.45 -6.13 -21.15
C PRO A 129 7.34 -6.59 -22.10
N GLU A 130 6.61 -7.66 -21.79
CA GLU A 130 5.51 -8.22 -22.56
C GLU A 130 4.13 -7.62 -22.21
N ASP A 131 4.04 -6.85 -21.14
CA ASP A 131 2.77 -6.32 -20.66
C ASP A 131 2.15 -5.32 -21.65
N ARG A 132 0.82 -5.27 -21.61
CA ARG A 132 0.03 -4.42 -22.49
C ARG A 132 -0.33 -3.12 -21.80
N LEU A 133 0.16 -2.00 -22.32
CA LEU A 133 -0.15 -0.65 -21.82
C LEU A 133 -1.34 -0.06 -22.58
N ARG A 134 -2.26 0.58 -21.86
CA ARG A 134 -3.32 1.44 -22.41
C ARG A 134 -3.43 2.72 -21.58
N VAL A 135 -3.65 3.83 -22.27
CA VAL A 135 -3.99 5.11 -21.63
C VAL A 135 -5.32 5.61 -22.18
N GLU A 136 -6.08 6.27 -21.32
CA GLU A 136 -7.36 6.87 -21.68
C GLU A 136 -7.43 8.29 -21.11
N VAL A 137 -8.08 9.18 -21.83
CA VAL A 137 -8.42 10.53 -21.37
C VAL A 137 -9.92 10.71 -21.47
N TRP A 138 -10.52 11.28 -20.44
CA TRP A 138 -11.96 11.39 -20.23
C TRP A 138 -12.30 12.79 -19.74
N ASP A 139 -13.48 13.26 -20.09
CA ASP A 139 -14.11 14.51 -19.68
C ASP A 139 -15.14 14.20 -18.58
N GLU A 140 -14.90 14.66 -17.35
CA GLU A 140 -15.83 14.46 -16.22
C GLU A 140 -17.17 15.11 -16.51
N ASN A 141 -18.28 14.42 -16.24
CA ASN A 141 -19.61 14.97 -16.44
C ASN A 141 -20.60 14.56 -15.35
N PRO A 142 -21.61 15.39 -15.02
CA PRO A 142 -22.57 15.08 -13.96
C PRO A 142 -23.38 13.79 -14.14
N LEU A 143 -23.62 13.37 -15.40
CA LEU A 143 -24.42 12.19 -15.71
C LEU A 143 -23.56 10.99 -16.12
N ALA A 144 -22.60 11.20 -17.01
CA ALA A 144 -21.71 10.17 -17.51
C ALA A 144 -20.49 10.81 -18.19
N ASP A 145 -19.30 10.41 -17.77
CA ASP A 145 -18.03 10.89 -18.33
C ASP A 145 -17.93 10.58 -19.82
N LYS A 146 -17.44 11.54 -20.61
CA LYS A 146 -17.30 11.40 -22.06
C LYS A 146 -15.86 11.00 -22.39
N PRO A 147 -15.63 9.95 -23.20
CA PRO A 147 -14.27 9.61 -23.60
C PRO A 147 -13.74 10.69 -24.54
N ILE A 148 -12.60 11.28 -24.19
CA ILE A 148 -11.83 12.14 -25.09
C ILE A 148 -11.06 11.26 -26.08
N GLY A 149 -10.38 10.24 -25.57
CA GLY A 149 -9.70 9.30 -26.44
C GLY A 149 -8.94 8.22 -25.70
N VAL A 150 -8.63 7.17 -26.43
CA VAL A 150 -7.95 5.97 -25.97
C VAL A 150 -6.75 5.71 -26.85
N ARG A 151 -5.65 5.28 -26.24
CA ARG A 151 -4.49 4.73 -26.93
C ARG A 151 -4.13 3.38 -26.34
N GLU A 152 -4.28 2.33 -27.15
CA GLU A 152 -3.74 1.00 -26.86
C GLU A 152 -2.36 0.87 -27.51
N PHE A 153 -1.34 0.57 -26.69
CA PHE A 153 0.00 0.30 -27.20
C PHE A 153 0.21 -1.18 -27.52
N GLY A 154 -0.55 -2.07 -26.87
CA GLY A 154 -0.11 -3.45 -26.72
C GLY A 154 1.22 -3.44 -25.94
N ARG A 155 2.22 -4.17 -26.44
CA ARG A 155 3.56 -4.15 -25.87
C ARG A 155 4.24 -2.78 -26.10
N VAL A 156 4.80 -2.18 -25.04
CA VAL A 156 5.62 -0.98 -25.19
C VAL A 156 6.97 -1.35 -25.80
N THR A 157 7.35 -0.70 -26.90
CA THR A 157 8.57 -1.05 -27.65
C THR A 157 9.83 -0.60 -26.92
N ASP A 158 10.97 -1.27 -27.15
CA ASP A 158 12.24 -0.94 -26.49
C ASP A 158 12.65 0.52 -26.73
N THR A 159 12.36 1.08 -27.90
CA THR A 159 12.58 2.52 -28.20
C THR A 159 11.75 3.42 -27.29
N GLN A 160 10.47 3.11 -27.07
CA GLN A 160 9.61 3.85 -26.14
C GLN A 160 10.06 3.69 -24.69
N ARG A 161 10.56 2.50 -24.30
CA ARG A 161 11.13 2.28 -22.97
C ARG A 161 12.41 3.10 -22.78
N ALA A 162 13.28 3.15 -23.78
CA ALA A 162 14.53 3.90 -23.73
C ALA A 162 14.31 5.42 -23.73
N ALA A 163 13.24 5.91 -24.39
CA ALA A 163 12.93 7.34 -24.47
C ALA A 163 12.60 7.98 -23.11
N GLY A 164 12.11 7.21 -22.13
CA GLY A 164 11.72 7.71 -20.81
C GLY A 164 10.40 8.49 -20.80
N GLU A 165 9.92 8.93 -21.96
CA GLU A 165 8.63 9.58 -22.15
C GLU A 165 7.95 9.06 -23.43
N ILE A 166 6.63 8.93 -23.39
CA ILE A 166 5.79 8.45 -24.49
C ILE A 166 4.76 9.52 -24.81
N LEU A 167 4.80 10.04 -26.04
CA LEU A 167 3.70 10.82 -26.62
C LEU A 167 2.67 9.87 -27.24
N ALA A 168 1.47 9.88 -26.67
CA ALA A 168 0.36 8.99 -27.00
C ALA A 168 -0.69 9.74 -27.83
N GLU A 169 -0.68 9.56 -29.15
CA GLU A 169 -1.76 10.08 -30.01
C GLU A 169 -3.06 9.31 -29.76
N LEU A 170 -4.13 10.02 -29.39
CA LEU A 170 -5.39 9.43 -28.98
C LEU A 170 -6.33 9.22 -30.18
N ASN A 171 -7.13 8.15 -30.17
CA ASN A 171 -8.05 7.86 -31.27
C ASN A 171 -9.21 8.86 -31.44
N GLY A 172 -9.56 9.61 -30.39
CA GLY A 172 -10.55 10.68 -30.44
C GLY A 172 -9.97 12.05 -30.81
N GLY A 173 -8.66 12.09 -31.12
CA GLY A 173 -7.90 13.32 -31.35
C GLY A 173 -7.18 13.79 -30.10
N GLY A 174 -6.19 14.67 -30.30
CA GLY A 174 -5.31 15.11 -29.22
C GLY A 174 -4.26 14.07 -28.83
N SER A 175 -3.54 14.36 -27.74
CA SER A 175 -2.37 13.59 -27.34
C SER A 175 -2.19 13.58 -25.82
N LEU A 176 -1.65 12.51 -25.26
CA LEU A 176 -1.23 12.43 -23.85
C LEU A 176 0.28 12.20 -23.74
N THR A 177 0.95 12.91 -22.84
CA THR A 177 2.38 12.67 -22.54
C THR A 177 2.51 11.87 -21.25
N LEU A 178 3.08 10.67 -21.35
CA LEU A 178 3.32 9.74 -20.25
C LEU A 178 4.82 9.64 -19.97
N ALA A 179 5.26 10.03 -18.78
CA ALA A 179 6.57 9.61 -18.30
C ALA A 179 6.55 8.11 -18.04
N PHE A 180 7.51 7.41 -18.62
CA PHE A 180 7.65 5.96 -18.59
C PHE A 180 9.13 5.63 -18.48
N GLN A 181 9.67 5.82 -17.27
CA GLN A 181 11.10 5.83 -16.97
C GLN A 181 11.55 4.52 -16.28
N PRO A 182 12.86 4.23 -16.22
CA PRO A 182 13.38 3.22 -15.29
C PRO A 182 12.86 3.45 -13.86
N ALA A 183 12.72 2.40 -13.06
CA ALA A 183 12.24 2.53 -11.68
C ALA A 183 13.10 3.48 -10.85
N HIS A 184 12.46 4.35 -10.07
CA HIS A 184 13.14 5.24 -9.15
C HIS A 184 13.52 4.47 -7.88
N ALA A 185 14.80 4.51 -7.54
CA ALA A 185 15.30 3.84 -6.34
C ALA A 185 15.09 4.68 -5.08
N LYS A 186 14.96 3.99 -3.96
CA LYS A 186 15.34 4.49 -2.63
C LYS A 186 16.51 3.67 -2.10
N VAL A 187 17.30 4.24 -1.20
CA VAL A 187 18.45 3.59 -0.56
C VAL A 187 18.19 3.42 0.93
N GLY A 188 18.43 2.22 1.43
CA GLY A 188 18.32 1.88 2.85
C GLY A 188 18.47 0.38 3.07
N LEU A 189 18.15 -0.11 4.27
CA LEU A 189 18.12 -1.56 4.52
C LEU A 189 16.83 -2.21 4.02
N GLY A 190 15.70 -1.51 4.13
CA GLY A 190 14.39 -2.03 3.72
C GLY A 190 13.85 -3.08 4.68
N LEU A 191 13.83 -2.77 5.98
CA LEU A 191 13.28 -3.65 7.02
C LEU A 191 12.39 -2.89 8.02
N TRP A 192 11.52 -3.64 8.66
CA TRP A 192 10.75 -3.23 9.84
C TRP A 192 11.07 -4.16 11.01
N TYR A 193 10.98 -3.61 12.21
CA TYR A 193 11.29 -4.34 13.43
C TYR A 193 10.45 -3.85 14.62
N GLU A 194 10.22 -4.77 15.55
CA GLU A 194 9.51 -4.52 16.80
C GLU A 194 10.48 -4.65 17.96
N LEU A 195 10.39 -3.71 18.91
CA LEU A 195 11.22 -3.70 20.11
C LEU A 195 10.42 -4.20 21.29
N HIS A 196 10.77 -5.39 21.76
CA HIS A 196 10.28 -5.98 22.99
C HIS A 196 11.29 -5.71 24.12
N SER A 197 10.92 -5.93 25.39
CA SER A 197 11.81 -5.70 26.53
C SER A 197 13.16 -6.45 26.42
N GLY A 198 14.17 -5.78 25.86
CA GLY A 198 15.51 -6.31 25.65
C GLY A 198 15.76 -7.09 24.35
N SER A 199 14.78 -7.22 23.46
CA SER A 199 14.93 -7.95 22.19
C SER A 199 14.36 -7.14 21.02
N ALA A 200 14.96 -7.26 19.84
CA ALA A 200 14.46 -6.66 18.60
C ALA A 200 14.10 -7.79 17.63
N PHE A 201 12.92 -7.74 17.03
CA PHE A 201 12.44 -8.77 16.11
C PHE A 201 12.18 -8.15 14.74
N ILE A 202 12.64 -8.78 13.68
CA ILE A 202 12.33 -8.35 12.32
C ILE A 202 10.85 -8.69 12.03
N SER A 203 10.02 -7.67 11.83
CA SER A 203 8.60 -7.86 11.54
C SER A 203 8.35 -8.05 10.05
N ARG A 204 9.09 -7.31 9.20
CA ARG A 204 8.97 -7.33 7.73
C ARG A 204 10.29 -6.96 7.06
N THR A 205 10.46 -7.40 5.82
CA THR A 205 11.53 -7.00 4.90
C THR A 205 10.93 -6.62 3.55
N ILE A 206 11.59 -5.73 2.80
CA ILE A 206 11.23 -5.48 1.41
C ILE A 206 11.75 -6.64 0.57
N GLU A 207 10.86 -7.23 -0.24
CA GLU A 207 11.18 -8.31 -1.16
C GLU A 207 12.32 -7.91 -2.12
N GLY A 208 13.33 -8.76 -2.22
CA GLY A 208 14.53 -8.51 -3.02
C GLY A 208 15.40 -7.36 -2.51
N GLY A 209 15.04 -6.71 -1.38
CA GLY A 209 15.75 -5.57 -0.81
C GLY A 209 17.03 -5.93 -0.05
N PRO A 210 17.88 -4.96 0.33
CA PRO A 210 19.19 -5.21 0.93
C PRO A 210 19.16 -6.05 2.22
N ALA A 211 18.19 -5.83 3.11
CA ALA A 211 18.02 -6.64 4.32
C ALA A 211 17.73 -8.11 3.99
N GLU A 212 16.81 -8.37 3.07
CA GLU A 212 16.46 -9.74 2.66
C GLU A 212 17.60 -10.41 1.90
N ARG A 213 18.29 -9.70 1.00
CA ARG A 213 19.48 -10.22 0.31
C ARG A 213 20.62 -10.56 1.27
N ALA A 214 20.72 -9.84 2.39
CA ALA A 214 21.69 -10.14 3.44
C ALA A 214 21.32 -11.37 4.30
N GLY A 215 20.12 -11.94 4.13
CA GLY A 215 19.66 -13.12 4.85
C GLY A 215 18.65 -12.84 5.96
N LEU A 216 18.30 -11.58 6.23
CA LEU A 216 17.29 -11.24 7.23
C LEU A 216 15.90 -11.67 6.76
N ARG A 217 15.10 -12.21 7.67
CA ARG A 217 13.73 -12.66 7.40
C ARG A 217 12.80 -12.21 8.52
N LYS A 218 11.50 -12.17 8.21
CA LYS A 218 10.46 -11.98 9.22
C LYS A 218 10.56 -13.06 10.30
N GLY A 219 10.49 -12.63 11.56
CA GLY A 219 10.56 -13.48 12.75
C GLY A 219 11.97 -13.64 13.32
N ASP A 220 13.00 -13.13 12.65
CA ASP A 220 14.37 -13.16 13.18
C ASP A 220 14.46 -12.31 14.46
N GLU A 221 15.04 -12.88 15.52
CA GLU A 221 15.41 -12.16 16.74
C GLU A 221 16.84 -11.63 16.61
N VAL A 222 17.01 -10.31 16.64
CA VAL A 222 18.32 -9.65 16.67
C VAL A 222 18.87 -9.68 18.08
N LEU A 223 19.94 -10.44 18.28
CA LEU A 223 20.61 -10.64 19.55
C LEU A 223 21.74 -9.63 19.79
N GLU A 224 22.48 -9.28 18.74
CA GLU A 224 23.54 -8.27 18.77
C GLU A 224 23.47 -7.31 17.59
N ILE A 225 23.82 -6.05 17.83
CA ILE A 225 23.96 -5.01 16.81
C ILE A 225 25.37 -4.42 16.94
N ALA A 226 26.16 -4.49 15.87
CA ALA A 226 27.55 -4.04 15.85
C ALA A 226 28.40 -4.61 17.00
N GLY A 227 28.17 -5.88 17.36
CA GLY A 227 28.88 -6.58 18.44
C GLY A 227 28.43 -6.22 19.86
N ARG A 228 27.38 -5.39 20.03
CA ARG A 228 26.78 -5.09 21.33
C ARG A 228 25.48 -5.89 21.49
N PRO A 229 25.28 -6.62 22.61
CA PRO A 229 24.03 -7.31 22.88
C PRO A 229 22.84 -6.33 22.96
N VAL A 230 21.75 -6.64 22.25
CA VAL A 230 20.54 -5.80 22.18
C VAL A 230 19.93 -5.57 23.57
N ARG A 231 19.98 -6.58 24.45
CA ARG A 231 19.55 -6.48 25.87
C ARG A 231 20.29 -5.40 26.67
N ARG A 232 21.46 -4.95 26.21
CA ARG A 232 22.28 -3.90 26.84
C ARG A 232 22.18 -2.56 26.11
N MET A 233 21.28 -2.44 25.14
CA MET A 233 21.06 -1.22 24.36
C MET A 233 19.70 -0.62 24.71
N SER A 234 19.64 0.69 24.81
CA SER A 234 18.39 1.42 24.88
C SER A 234 17.68 1.42 23.52
N VAL A 235 16.35 1.59 23.53
CA VAL A 235 15.55 1.79 22.30
C VAL A 235 16.12 2.88 21.41
N ARG A 236 16.58 3.98 22.00
CA ARG A 236 17.19 5.10 21.27
C ARG A 236 18.50 4.71 20.59
N GLU A 237 19.34 3.90 21.23
CA GLU A 237 20.57 3.41 20.62
C GLU A 237 20.28 2.46 19.46
N ILE A 238 19.35 1.52 19.63
CA ILE A 238 18.97 0.59 18.57
C ILE A 238 18.49 1.35 17.33
N ARG A 239 17.57 2.30 17.53
CA ARG A 239 17.05 3.17 16.45
C ARG A 239 18.17 3.91 15.73
N ARG A 240 19.05 4.59 16.47
CA ARG A 240 20.18 5.33 15.89
C ARG A 240 21.07 4.47 15.00
N VAL A 241 21.31 3.22 15.37
CA VAL A 241 22.15 2.32 14.58
C VAL A 241 21.46 1.92 13.27
N PHE A 242 20.15 1.64 13.29
CA PHE A 242 19.39 1.39 12.06
C PHE A 242 19.19 2.64 11.21
N ASP A 243 19.14 3.83 11.80
CA ASP A 243 18.99 5.10 11.09
C ASP A 243 20.28 5.55 10.38
N ALA A 244 21.43 5.13 10.91
CA ALA A 244 22.76 5.55 10.47
C ALA A 244 23.68 4.34 10.25
N VAL A 245 23.32 3.48 9.30
CA VAL A 245 24.13 2.32 8.90
C VAL A 245 25.48 2.81 8.34
N PRO A 246 26.61 2.31 8.85
CA PRO A 246 27.92 2.65 8.31
C PRO A 246 28.05 2.21 6.84
N ARG A 247 28.87 2.89 6.04
CA ARG A 247 29.16 2.47 4.64
C ARG A 247 29.69 1.03 4.57
N GLY A 248 30.41 0.59 5.61
CA GLY A 248 30.88 -0.80 5.74
C GLY A 248 29.78 -1.80 6.08
N GLY A 249 28.52 -1.40 6.22
CA GLY A 249 27.43 -2.25 6.67
C GLY A 249 27.33 -2.41 8.18
N LEU A 250 26.18 -2.94 8.58
CA LEU A 250 25.81 -3.24 9.94
C LEU A 250 25.88 -4.75 10.16
N THR A 251 26.73 -5.17 11.11
CA THR A 251 26.81 -6.57 11.53
C THR A 251 25.77 -6.84 12.62
N LEU A 252 24.93 -7.84 12.37
CA LEU A 252 23.88 -8.32 13.26
C LEU A 252 24.17 -9.77 13.64
N LEU A 253 23.94 -10.14 14.90
CA LEU A 253 23.78 -11.55 15.28
C LEU A 253 22.29 -11.81 15.38
N VAL A 254 21.76 -12.71 14.55
CA VAL A 254 20.34 -13.01 14.49
C VAL A 254 20.08 -14.47 14.84
N LYS A 255 18.95 -14.73 15.50
CA LYS A 255 18.39 -16.06 15.67
C LYS A 255 17.15 -16.17 14.79
N HIS A 256 17.21 -17.06 13.81
CA HIS A 256 16.11 -17.33 12.91
C HIS A 256 14.95 -18.04 13.61
N ALA A 257 13.78 -18.02 13.00
CA ALA A 257 12.60 -18.74 13.49
C ALA A 257 12.84 -20.27 13.63
N SER A 258 13.75 -20.85 12.85
CA SER A 258 14.21 -22.24 12.97
C SER A 258 15.02 -22.51 14.24
N GLY A 259 15.49 -21.47 14.93
CA GLY A 259 16.38 -21.53 16.08
C GLY A 259 17.87 -21.44 15.75
N THR A 260 18.25 -21.49 14.47
CA THR A 260 19.66 -21.30 14.05
C THR A 260 20.08 -19.85 14.29
N THR A 261 21.33 -19.67 14.73
CA THR A 261 21.91 -18.34 14.94
C THR A 261 22.97 -18.07 13.89
N GLU A 262 22.92 -16.90 13.27
CA GLU A 262 23.82 -16.50 12.19
C GLU A 262 24.29 -15.06 12.39
N ARG A 263 25.52 -14.77 11.95
CA ARG A 263 26.05 -13.41 11.92
C ARG A 263 25.91 -12.83 10.51
N ILE A 264 24.98 -11.89 10.35
CA ILE A 264 24.64 -11.27 9.07
C ILE A 264 25.28 -9.88 8.98
N ARG A 265 25.83 -9.55 7.81
CA ARG A 265 26.28 -8.19 7.50
C ARG A 265 25.32 -7.57 6.48
N ALA A 266 24.48 -6.66 6.96
CA ALA A 266 23.53 -5.93 6.11
C ALA A 266 24.13 -4.59 5.67
N GLN A 267 24.03 -4.25 4.39
CA GLN A 267 24.48 -2.97 3.84
C GLN A 267 23.28 -2.23 3.28
N GLU A 268 23.29 -0.90 3.34
CA GLU A 268 22.29 -0.12 2.61
C GLU A 268 22.54 -0.26 1.11
N GLY A 269 21.46 -0.32 0.36
CA GLY A 269 21.51 -0.43 -1.08
C GLY A 269 20.20 0.00 -1.72
N PRO A 270 20.14 -0.02 -3.06
CA PRO A 270 18.94 0.35 -3.78
C PRO A 270 17.81 -0.64 -3.54
N ILE A 271 16.61 -0.07 -3.48
CA ILE A 271 15.30 -0.69 -3.38
C ILE A 271 14.39 0.04 -4.37
N TYR A 272 13.49 -0.69 -5.03
CA TYR A 272 12.55 -0.15 -6.02
C TYR A 272 11.12 -0.31 -5.49
N PRO A 273 10.69 0.56 -4.55
CA PRO A 273 9.41 0.41 -3.86
C PRO A 273 8.24 0.57 -4.84
N LEU A 274 7.33 -0.39 -4.87
CA LEU A 274 6.14 -0.35 -5.73
C LEU A 274 5.06 0.60 -5.17
N PHE A 275 4.31 1.24 -6.07
CA PHE A 275 3.32 2.25 -5.76
C PHE A 275 2.14 1.72 -4.93
N ASP A 276 1.73 0.46 -5.15
CA ASP A 276 0.65 -0.20 -4.40
C ASP A 276 0.99 -0.41 -2.91
N VAL A 277 2.27 -0.54 -2.58
CA VAL A 277 2.75 -0.73 -1.20
C VAL A 277 3.17 0.60 -0.55
N PHE A 278 3.84 1.49 -1.29
CA PHE A 278 4.49 2.68 -0.73
C PHE A 278 3.84 4.00 -1.14
N GLY A 279 2.89 3.98 -2.08
CA GLY A 279 2.33 5.18 -2.67
C GLY A 279 3.34 5.89 -3.58
N PRO A 280 3.24 7.23 -3.71
CA PRO A 280 4.09 7.99 -4.61
C PRO A 280 5.58 7.84 -4.30
N VAL A 281 6.38 7.67 -5.35
CA VAL A 281 7.84 7.62 -5.28
C VAL A 281 8.36 8.75 -6.13
N GLU A 282 8.89 9.80 -5.50
CA GLU A 282 9.64 10.86 -6.21
C GLU A 282 11.02 10.37 -6.64
#